data_AF-P0A226-F1
#
_entry.id   AF-P0A226-F1
#
_cell.length_a   1.000
_cell.length_b   1.000
_cell.length_c   1.000
_cell.angle_alpha   90.00
_cell.angle_beta   90.00
_cell.angle_gamma   90.00
#
_symmetry.space_group_name_H-M   'P 1'
#
loop_
_entity.id
_entity.type
_entity.pdbx_description
1 polymer ?
#
loop_
_entity_poly.entity_id
_entity_poly.type
_entity_poly.pdbx_seq_one_letter_code
_entity_poly.pdbx_strand_id
1 'polypeptide(L)'
;MNYIYPVNQVDIIKASDFQSQEISSLEDVVSAKYSDIKMDTDIQVSQIMEMVSNPESLNPESLAKLQTTLSNYSIGVSLAGTLARKTVSAVETLLKS
;
A
#
# COMPACT_ATOMS: atom_id res chain seq x y z
N MET A 1 7.90 -53.05 21.31
CA MET A 1 7.13 -52.09 20.48
C MET A 1 7.02 -50.80 21.26
N ASN A 2 7.54 -49.69 20.73
CA ASN A 2 7.51 -48.40 21.40
C ASN A 2 6.22 -47.69 20.96
N TYR A 3 5.30 -47.46 21.90
CA TYR A 3 4.04 -46.78 21.61
C TYR A 3 4.34 -45.28 21.46
N ILE A 4 4.21 -44.77 20.23
CA ILE A 4 4.19 -43.34 19.97
C ILE A 4 2.94 -42.80 20.66
N TYR A 5 3.13 -41.97 21.70
CA TYR A 5 2.05 -41.29 22.38
C TYR A 5 1.30 -40.41 21.36
N PRO A 6 -0.04 -40.49 21.30
CA PRO A 6 -0.83 -39.67 20.39
C PRO A 6 -0.67 -38.20 20.79
N VAL A 7 -0.26 -37.38 19.82
CA VAL A 7 -0.22 -35.93 19.94
C VAL A 7 -1.61 -35.48 20.38
N ASN A 8 -1.66 -34.87 21.55
CA ASN A 8 -2.88 -34.44 22.21
C ASN A 8 -3.58 -33.43 21.30
N GLN A 9 -4.85 -33.68 21.01
CA GLN A 9 -5.77 -32.90 20.17
C GLN A 9 -5.82 -31.40 20.52
N VAL A 10 -5.27 -31.00 21.67
CA VAL A 10 -5.12 -29.61 22.12
C VAL A 10 -4.27 -28.75 21.15
N ASP A 11 -3.32 -29.31 20.40
CA ASP A 11 -2.58 -28.52 19.41
C ASP A 11 -3.38 -28.25 18.12
N ILE A 12 -4.44 -29.02 17.84
CA ILE A 12 -5.32 -28.76 16.69
C ILE A 12 -6.17 -27.50 16.93
N ILE A 13 -6.50 -27.20 18.19
CA ILE A 13 -7.34 -26.05 18.56
C ILE A 13 -6.59 -24.72 18.37
N LYS A 14 -5.25 -24.70 18.34
CA LYS A 14 -4.49 -23.47 18.06
C LYS A 14 -4.38 -23.14 16.57
N ALA A 15 -4.73 -24.08 15.68
CA ALA A 15 -4.81 -23.79 14.25
C ALA A 15 -6.13 -23.11 13.85
N SER A 16 -7.19 -23.21 14.66
CA SER A 16 -8.47 -22.53 14.40
C SER A 16 -8.45 -21.02 14.68
N ASP A 17 -7.39 -20.50 15.31
CA ASP A 17 -7.20 -19.05 15.49
C ASP A 17 -6.58 -18.35 14.28
N PHE A 18 -6.35 -19.08 13.18
CA PHE A 18 -6.52 -18.45 11.86
C PHE A 18 -8.02 -18.21 11.69
N GLN A 19 -8.54 -17.23 12.44
CA GLN A 19 -9.64 -16.40 11.99
C GLN A 19 -9.36 -16.16 10.52
N SER A 20 -10.09 -16.84 9.64
CA SER A 20 -11.32 -16.24 9.14
C SER A 20 -11.16 -14.83 8.61
N GLN A 21 -9.94 -14.33 8.39
CA GLN A 21 -9.68 -13.08 7.74
C GLN A 21 -10.24 -13.32 6.37
N GLU A 22 -11.45 -12.77 6.13
CA GLU A 22 -12.12 -12.86 4.85
C GLU A 22 -11.04 -12.66 3.80
N ILE A 23 -10.83 -13.70 2.98
CA ILE A 23 -9.99 -13.57 1.81
C ILE A 23 -10.79 -12.59 0.95
N SER A 24 -10.54 -11.31 1.14
CA SER A 24 -11.05 -10.28 0.26
C SER A 24 -10.56 -10.64 -1.14
N SER A 25 -11.44 -10.46 -2.13
CA SER A 25 -11.05 -10.73 -3.50
C SER A 25 -9.82 -9.89 -3.86
N LEU A 26 -8.99 -10.37 -4.78
CA LEU A 26 -7.83 -9.60 -5.23
C LEU A 26 -8.28 -8.21 -5.72
N GLU A 27 -9.43 -8.16 -6.37
CA GLU A 27 -10.11 -6.96 -6.84
C GLU A 27 -10.44 -6.01 -5.69
N ASP A 28 -10.95 -6.51 -4.55
CA ASP A 28 -11.26 -5.70 -3.37
C ASP A 28 -9.99 -5.13 -2.74
N VAL A 29 -8.94 -5.95 -2.61
CA VAL A 29 -7.64 -5.51 -2.07
C VAL A 29 -7.03 -4.44 -2.95
N VAL A 30 -7.02 -4.65 -4.28
CA VAL A 30 -6.48 -3.70 -5.24
C VAL A 30 -7.30 -2.41 -5.25
N SER A 31 -8.62 -2.51 -5.22
CA SER A 31 -9.52 -1.34 -5.20
C SER A 31 -9.35 -0.51 -3.93
N ALA A 32 -9.27 -1.17 -2.77
CA ALA A 32 -9.02 -0.51 -1.49
C ALA A 32 -7.66 0.19 -1.50
N LYS A 33 -6.60 -0.49 -1.94
CA LYS A 33 -5.25 0.09 -2.02
C LYS A 33 -5.15 1.23 -3.04
N TYR A 34 -5.85 1.13 -4.15
CA TYR A 34 -5.95 2.21 -5.12
C TYR A 34 -6.66 3.43 -4.54
N SER A 35 -7.76 3.22 -3.81
CA SER A 35 -8.48 4.29 -3.12
C SER A 35 -7.59 4.98 -2.06
N ASP A 36 -6.83 4.21 -1.29
CA ASP A 36 -5.86 4.72 -0.31
C ASP A 36 -4.82 5.64 -0.99
N ILE A 37 -4.19 5.16 -2.07
CA ILE A 37 -3.19 5.91 -2.83
C ILE A 37 -3.81 7.17 -3.42
N LYS A 38 -5.00 7.06 -4.02
CA LYS A 38 -5.71 8.19 -4.63
C LYS A 38 -6.00 9.27 -3.58
N MET A 39 -6.55 8.90 -2.43
CA MET A 39 -6.86 9.84 -1.37
C MET A 39 -5.60 10.56 -0.87
N ASP A 40 -4.52 9.83 -0.63
CA ASP A 40 -3.24 10.39 -0.22
C ASP A 40 -2.67 11.36 -1.28
N THR A 41 -2.72 10.98 -2.55
CA THR A 41 -2.27 11.86 -3.65
C THR A 41 -3.13 13.11 -3.79
N ASP A 42 -4.45 13.00 -3.62
CA ASP A 42 -5.38 14.13 -3.71
C ASP A 42 -5.10 15.16 -2.59
N ILE A 43 -4.80 14.68 -1.38
CA ILE A 43 -4.38 15.52 -0.24
C ILE A 43 -3.05 16.22 -0.54
N GLN A 44 -2.04 15.48 -1.00
CA GLN A 44 -0.73 16.05 -1.33
C GLN A 44 -0.82 17.11 -2.45
N VAL A 45 -1.59 16.84 -3.50
CA VAL A 45 -1.83 17.81 -4.58
C VAL A 45 -2.51 19.06 -4.03
N SER A 46 -3.52 18.91 -3.18
CA SER A 46 -4.21 20.04 -2.57
C SER A 46 -3.25 20.92 -1.75
N GLN A 47 -2.37 20.30 -0.96
CA GLN A 47 -1.32 21.01 -0.20
C GLN A 47 -0.34 21.74 -1.12
N ILE A 48 0.12 21.08 -2.19
CA ILE A 48 1.02 21.69 -3.18
C ILE A 48 0.34 22.91 -3.82
N MET A 49 -0.93 22.79 -4.20
CA MET A 49 -1.68 23.89 -4.82
C MET A 49 -1.92 25.06 -3.87
N GLU A 50 -2.18 24.79 -2.59
CA GLU A 50 -2.28 25.82 -1.56
C GLU A 50 -0.95 26.58 -1.40
N MET A 51 0.16 25.86 -1.35
CA MET A 51 1.50 26.45 -1.25
C MET A 51 1.84 27.30 -2.48
N VAL A 52 1.52 26.84 -3.68
CA VAL A 52 1.75 27.57 -4.94
C VAL A 52 0.88 28.83 -5.03
N SER A 53 -0.36 28.77 -4.52
CA SER A 53 -1.31 29.88 -4.62
C SER A 53 -1.03 31.00 -3.61
N ASN A 54 -0.20 30.74 -2.59
CA ASN A 54 0.13 31.72 -1.57
C ASN A 54 1.27 32.65 -2.04
N PRO A 55 1.07 33.99 -2.12
CA PRO A 55 2.13 34.93 -2.51
C PRO A 55 3.31 34.96 -1.52
N GLU A 56 3.12 34.58 -0.25
CA GLU A 56 4.21 34.40 0.74
C GLU A 56 5.15 33.22 0.39
N SER A 57 4.82 32.43 -0.65
CA SER A 57 5.63 31.29 -1.09
C SER A 57 6.93 31.65 -1.80
N LEU A 58 7.16 32.94 -2.10
CA LEU A 58 8.32 33.39 -2.85
C LEU A 58 9.62 33.46 -2.03
N ASN A 59 9.56 33.27 -0.72
CA ASN A 59 10.77 33.22 0.10
C ASN A 59 11.49 31.85 -0.05
N PRO A 60 12.83 31.80 0.09
CA PRO A 60 13.60 30.56 -0.12
C PRO A 60 13.15 29.37 0.73
N GLU A 61 12.71 29.62 1.97
CA GLU A 61 12.25 28.57 2.89
C GLU A 61 10.93 27.94 2.42
N SER A 62 9.97 28.77 2.04
CA SER A 62 8.71 28.34 1.44
C SER A 62 8.93 27.56 0.14
N LEU A 63 9.84 28.02 -0.72
CA LEU A 63 10.20 27.32 -1.96
C LEU A 63 10.86 25.97 -1.69
N ALA A 64 11.76 25.89 -0.71
CA ALA A 64 12.38 24.62 -0.30
C ALA A 64 11.32 23.65 0.21
N LYS A 65 10.39 24.10 1.05
CA LYS A 65 9.27 23.28 1.54
C LYS A 65 8.37 22.82 0.39
N LEU A 66 8.06 23.70 -0.57
CA LEU A 66 7.28 23.35 -1.75
C LEU A 66 7.99 22.28 -2.58
N GLN A 67 9.30 22.45 -2.81
CA GLN A 67 10.11 21.49 -3.54
C GLN A 67 10.15 20.12 -2.86
N THR A 68 10.31 20.08 -1.54
CA THR A 68 10.26 18.81 -0.78
C THR A 68 8.90 18.14 -0.90
N THR A 69 7.82 18.91 -0.75
CA THR A 69 6.44 18.39 -0.85
C THR A 69 6.15 17.85 -2.25
N LEU A 70 6.52 18.60 -3.29
CA LEU A 70 6.40 18.18 -4.69
C LEU A 70 7.26 16.93 -4.99
N SER A 71 8.47 16.86 -4.45
CA SER A 71 9.34 15.69 -4.61
C SER A 71 8.73 14.45 -3.96
N ASN A 72 8.18 14.58 -2.76
CA ASN A 72 7.54 13.47 -2.06
C ASN A 72 6.33 12.95 -2.85
N TYR A 73 5.49 13.84 -3.36
CA TYR A 73 4.37 13.48 -4.24
C TYR A 73 4.85 12.72 -5.48
N SER A 74 5.86 13.24 -6.18
CA SER A 74 6.42 12.62 -7.39
C SER A 74 6.98 11.22 -7.12
N ILE A 75 7.70 11.06 -6.00
CA ILE A 75 8.23 9.76 -5.56
C ILE A 75 7.08 8.80 -5.25
N GLY A 76 6.07 9.23 -4.49
CA GLY A 76 4.92 8.43 -4.11
C GLY A 76 4.16 7.89 -5.32
N VAL A 77 3.81 8.76 -6.27
CA VAL A 77 3.12 8.37 -7.52
C VAL A 77 3.98 7.43 -8.36
N SER A 78 5.28 7.70 -8.48
CA SER A 78 6.20 6.85 -9.26
C SER A 78 6.36 5.45 -8.66
N LEU A 79 6.42 5.35 -7.32
CA LEU A 79 6.46 4.09 -6.60
C LEU A 79 5.14 3.33 -6.74
N ALA A 80 4.01 4.01 -6.57
CA ALA A 80 2.68 3.42 -6.77
C ALA A 80 2.55 2.82 -8.18
N GLY A 81 2.91 3.57 -9.22
CA GLY A 81 2.91 3.07 -10.60
C GLY A 81 3.87 1.91 -10.84
N THR A 82 5.03 1.91 -10.18
CA THR A 82 6.00 0.81 -10.27
C THR A 82 5.49 -0.45 -9.60
N LEU A 83 4.90 -0.33 -8.40
CA LEU A 83 4.32 -1.46 -7.67
C LEU A 83 3.12 -2.03 -8.43
N ALA A 84 2.24 -1.18 -8.97
CA ALA A 84 1.12 -1.62 -9.81
C ALA A 84 1.60 -2.47 -11.01
N ARG A 85 2.63 -1.99 -11.74
CA ARG A 85 3.25 -2.78 -12.82
C ARG A 85 3.84 -4.10 -12.33
N LYS A 86 4.54 -4.11 -11.19
CA LYS A 86 5.10 -5.34 -10.60
C LYS A 86 4.02 -6.35 -10.24
N THR A 87 2.91 -5.91 -9.66
CA THR A 87 1.76 -6.77 -9.35
C THR A 87 1.17 -7.37 -10.62
N VAL A 88 0.95 -6.56 -11.67
CA VAL A 88 0.47 -7.06 -12.96
C VAL A 88 1.44 -8.08 -13.55
N SER A 89 2.74 -7.79 -13.57
CA SER A 89 3.74 -8.75 -14.07
C SER A 89 3.79 -10.05 -13.24
N ALA A 90 3.56 -9.99 -11.94
CA ALA A 90 3.47 -11.18 -11.09
C ALA A 90 2.24 -12.02 -11.43
N VAL A 91 1.07 -11.39 -11.60
CA VAL A 91 -0.16 -12.06 -12.05
C VAL A 91 0.03 -12.70 -13.42
N GLU A 92 0.60 -11.97 -14.39
CA GLU A 92 0.92 -12.52 -15.71
C GLU A 92 1.87 -13.72 -15.64
N THR A 93 2.84 -13.70 -14.72
CA THR A 93 3.77 -14.82 -14.51
C THR A 93 3.04 -16.04 -13.96
N LEU A 94 2.13 -15.85 -12.99
CA LEU A 94 1.31 -16.94 -12.44
C LEU A 94 0.34 -17.53 -13.47
N LEU A 95 -0.21 -16.71 -14.37
CA LEU A 95 -1.12 -17.17 -15.43
C LEU A 95 -0.41 -17.92 -16.57
N LYS A 96 0.88 -17.65 -16.79
CA LYS A 96 1.71 -18.32 -17.81
C LYS A 96 2.39 -19.59 -17.31
N SER A 97 2.45 -19.79 -15.99
CA SER A 97 3.07 -20.96 -15.34
C SER A 97 2.06 -22.10 -15.23
#